data_AF-A0A519LQB3-F1
#
_entry.id   AF-A0A519LQB3-F1
#
_cell.length_a   1.000
_cell.length_b   1.000
_cell.length_c   1.000
_cell.angle_alpha   90.00
_cell.angle_beta   90.00
_cell.angle_gamma   90.00
#
_symmetry.space_group_name_H-M   'P 1'
#
loop_
_entity.id
_entity.type
_entity.pdbx_description
1 polymer ?
#
loop_
_entity_poly.entity_id
_entity_poly.type
_entity_poly.pdbx_seq_one_letter_code
_entity_poly.pdbx_strand_id
1 'polypeptide(L)'
;YPLNIGLPRDATMTQSDLQARLNECLALNKPAAERTAEQQAKVKTIADVIRIPASSIQGHMNWATFHFRDVVQHRTGGASPFGNRGVVYKGSPDDAALNAGVLRYQADPQAVARFGQDTDPTGRIPVPVLTVKGVDDPTAFVELDSQFKTTMEQGGSGARLVQTFTRHNTHSYLSDPTYPTLLTALLRWADEGVKPTPEGIAQQCPAFEAQFGKGCAFLPAYVPAPLASRVYDRTRP
;
A
#
# COMPACT_ATOMS: atom_id res chain seq x y z
N TYR A 1 16.79 12.59 -16.62
CA TYR A 1 16.96 12.34 -15.18
C TYR A 1 16.43 10.94 -14.88
N PRO A 2 16.90 10.25 -13.84
CA PRO A 2 16.46 8.89 -13.54
C PRO A 2 15.05 8.90 -12.91
N LEU A 3 14.10 8.13 -13.45
CA LEU A 3 12.68 8.23 -13.00
C LEU A 3 12.45 7.73 -11.57
N ASN A 4 13.37 6.94 -11.00
CA ASN A 4 13.28 6.48 -9.62
C ASN A 4 13.53 7.60 -8.58
N ILE A 5 13.83 8.84 -8.98
CA ILE A 5 13.81 10.01 -8.08
C ILE A 5 12.46 10.73 -8.06
N GLY A 6 11.49 10.30 -8.86
CA GLY A 6 10.32 11.12 -9.18
C GLY A 6 10.71 12.30 -10.06
N LEU A 7 10.42 13.52 -9.65
CA LEU A 7 10.82 14.74 -10.34
C LEU A 7 12.21 15.26 -9.91
N PRO A 8 12.96 15.92 -10.81
CA PRO A 8 14.07 16.78 -10.41
C PRO A 8 13.64 17.84 -9.40
N ARG A 9 14.58 18.28 -8.55
CA ARG A 9 14.33 19.26 -7.47
C ARG A 9 13.59 20.51 -7.95
N ASP A 10 14.09 21.10 -9.03
CA ASP A 10 13.60 22.39 -9.55
C ASP A 10 12.56 22.23 -10.67
N ALA A 11 12.03 21.01 -10.87
CA ALA A 11 10.99 20.77 -11.86
C ALA A 11 9.67 21.43 -11.43
N THR A 12 9.05 22.15 -12.37
CA THR A 12 7.83 22.95 -12.16
C THR A 12 6.53 22.23 -12.50
N MET A 13 6.60 20.96 -12.93
CA MET A 13 5.42 20.15 -13.24
C MET A 13 4.46 20.11 -12.03
N THR A 14 3.19 20.38 -12.27
CA THR A 14 2.13 20.30 -11.28
C THR A 14 1.39 18.95 -11.33
N GLN A 15 0.57 18.65 -10.33
CA GLN A 15 -0.30 17.46 -10.37
C GLN A 15 -1.29 17.51 -11.55
N SER A 16 -1.75 18.71 -11.94
CA SER A 16 -2.61 18.90 -13.11
C SER A 16 -1.88 18.58 -14.41
N ASP A 17 -0.62 18.99 -14.55
CA ASP A 17 0.20 18.65 -15.71
C ASP A 17 0.43 17.13 -15.82
N LEU A 18 0.70 16.46 -14.69
CA LEU A 18 0.83 15.01 -14.65
C LEU A 18 -0.48 14.33 -15.06
N GLN A 19 -1.60 14.78 -14.53
CA GLN A 19 -2.92 14.25 -14.88
C GLN A 19 -3.22 14.43 -16.37
N ALA A 20 -2.92 15.59 -16.94
CA ALA A 20 -3.10 15.84 -18.37
C ALA A 20 -2.29 14.85 -19.22
N ARG A 21 -1.01 14.63 -18.89
CA ARG A 21 -0.14 13.67 -19.59
C ARG A 21 -0.62 12.23 -19.46
N LEU A 22 -1.11 11.83 -18.29
CA LEU A 22 -1.69 10.50 -18.10
C LEU A 22 -2.96 10.33 -18.92
N ASN A 23 -3.82 11.35 -18.98
CA ASN A 23 -5.04 11.30 -19.78
C ASN A 23 -4.76 11.27 -21.29
N GLU A 24 -3.71 11.92 -21.76
CA GLU A 24 -3.26 11.80 -23.15
C GLU A 24 -2.90 10.33 -23.49
N CYS A 25 -2.16 9.67 -22.60
CA CYS A 25 -1.70 8.30 -22.82
C CYS A 25 -2.75 7.21 -22.58
N LEU A 26 -3.63 7.43 -21.60
CA LEU A 26 -4.47 6.39 -20.99
C LEU A 26 -5.97 6.73 -20.95
N ALA A 27 -6.33 7.99 -21.20
CA ALA A 27 -7.70 8.51 -21.09
C ALA A 27 -8.40 8.09 -19.77
N LEU A 28 -7.70 8.26 -18.63
CA LEU A 28 -8.23 7.90 -17.31
C LEU A 28 -9.44 8.77 -16.91
N ASN A 29 -9.55 9.97 -17.46
CA ASN A 29 -10.71 10.87 -17.32
C ASN A 29 -11.96 10.44 -18.10
N LYS A 30 -11.91 9.37 -18.88
CA LYS A 30 -13.04 8.85 -19.65
C LYS A 30 -13.50 7.49 -19.12
N PRO A 31 -14.80 7.15 -19.26
CA PRO A 31 -15.29 5.79 -19.14
C PRO A 31 -14.50 4.83 -20.05
N ALA A 32 -14.35 3.57 -19.64
CA ALA A 32 -13.57 2.58 -20.39
C ALA A 32 -14.06 2.40 -21.84
N ALA A 33 -15.38 2.47 -22.07
CA ALA A 33 -15.99 2.34 -23.39
C ALA A 33 -15.63 3.47 -24.38
N GLU A 34 -15.19 4.63 -23.87
CA GLU A 34 -14.81 5.79 -24.69
C GLU A 34 -13.29 5.86 -24.95
N ARG A 35 -12.51 4.92 -24.40
CA ARG A 35 -11.07 4.81 -24.63
C ARG A 35 -10.80 4.08 -25.93
N THR A 36 -9.75 4.47 -26.65
CA THR A 36 -9.28 3.71 -27.82
C THR A 36 -8.84 2.31 -27.40
N ALA A 37 -8.82 1.36 -28.33
CA ALA A 37 -8.36 -0.01 -28.06
C ALA A 37 -6.93 -0.02 -27.47
N GLU A 38 -6.05 0.85 -27.97
CA GLU A 38 -4.69 1.01 -27.45
C GLU A 38 -4.67 1.54 -26.00
N GLN A 39 -5.48 2.56 -25.68
CA GLN A 39 -5.58 3.08 -24.32
C GLN A 39 -6.10 2.02 -23.34
N GLN A 40 -7.12 1.26 -23.74
CA GLN A 40 -7.63 0.15 -22.93
C GLN A 40 -6.55 -0.92 -22.69
N ALA A 41 -5.79 -1.29 -23.72
CA ALA A 41 -4.71 -2.26 -23.62
C ALA A 41 -3.58 -1.78 -22.69
N LYS A 42 -3.19 -0.50 -22.77
CA LYS A 42 -2.19 0.11 -21.87
C LYS A 42 -2.67 0.12 -20.41
N VAL A 43 -3.90 0.56 -20.16
CA VAL A 43 -4.49 0.57 -18.82
C VAL A 43 -4.55 -0.83 -18.24
N LYS A 44 -5.02 -1.81 -19.02
CA LYS A 44 -5.08 -3.22 -18.61
C LYS A 44 -3.70 -3.75 -18.26
N THR A 45 -2.71 -3.51 -19.13
CA THR A 45 -1.33 -3.95 -18.90
C THR A 45 -0.77 -3.38 -17.58
N ILE A 46 -0.96 -2.08 -17.32
CA ILE A 46 -0.51 -1.48 -16.06
C ILE A 46 -1.23 -2.08 -14.87
N ALA A 47 -2.56 -2.20 -14.92
CA ALA A 47 -3.38 -2.73 -13.84
C ALA A 47 -3.00 -4.18 -13.50
N ASP A 48 -2.80 -5.03 -14.50
CA ASP A 48 -2.47 -6.44 -14.32
C ASP A 48 -1.03 -6.63 -13.82
N VAL A 49 -0.07 -5.91 -14.42
CA VAL A 49 1.34 -6.03 -14.05
C VAL A 49 1.57 -5.50 -12.65
N ILE A 50 1.06 -4.29 -12.33
CA ILE A 50 1.24 -3.63 -11.04
C ILE A 50 0.28 -4.18 -9.97
N ARG A 51 -0.79 -4.87 -10.38
CA ARG A 51 -1.81 -5.49 -9.53
C ARG A 51 -2.60 -4.48 -8.70
N ILE A 52 -2.99 -3.40 -9.36
CA ILE A 52 -3.81 -2.30 -8.80
C ILE A 52 -5.05 -2.09 -9.67
N PRO A 53 -6.16 -1.58 -9.11
CA PRO A 53 -7.29 -1.20 -9.94
C PRO A 53 -6.90 -0.02 -10.84
N ALA A 54 -7.48 0.03 -12.05
CA ALA A 54 -7.21 1.09 -13.01
C ALA A 54 -7.48 2.50 -12.46
N SER A 55 -8.46 2.63 -11.55
CA SER A 55 -8.78 3.88 -10.85
C SER A 55 -7.62 4.41 -9.99
N SER A 56 -6.73 3.54 -9.50
CA SER A 56 -5.60 3.95 -8.66
C SER A 56 -4.37 4.42 -9.45
N ILE A 57 -4.33 4.22 -10.77
CA ILE A 57 -3.15 4.56 -11.60
C ILE A 57 -2.73 6.03 -11.40
N GLN A 58 -3.68 6.97 -11.43
CA GLN A 58 -3.39 8.39 -11.22
C GLN A 58 -2.78 8.67 -9.84
N GLY A 59 -3.30 8.03 -8.78
CA GLY A 59 -2.79 8.18 -7.41
C GLY A 59 -1.35 7.66 -7.29
N HIS A 60 -1.09 6.45 -7.81
CA HIS A 60 0.26 5.88 -7.83
C HIS A 60 1.25 6.72 -8.62
N MET A 61 0.83 7.29 -9.75
CA MET A 61 1.69 8.19 -10.53
C MET A 61 1.98 9.49 -9.77
N ASN A 62 1.01 10.05 -9.03
CA ASN A 62 1.26 11.19 -8.15
C ASN A 62 2.33 10.86 -7.09
N TRP A 63 2.23 9.71 -6.40
CA TRP A 63 3.26 9.31 -5.43
C TRP A 63 4.61 9.04 -6.09
N ALA A 64 4.65 8.32 -7.20
CA ALA A 64 5.89 8.01 -7.92
C ALA A 64 6.57 9.27 -8.48
N THR A 65 5.83 10.37 -8.69
CA THR A 65 6.34 11.62 -9.26
C THR A 65 6.74 12.63 -8.18
N PHE A 66 5.82 12.94 -7.27
CA PHE A 66 6.00 14.00 -6.27
C PHE A 66 6.52 13.45 -4.95
N HIS A 67 5.92 12.38 -4.43
CA HIS A 67 6.35 11.82 -3.14
C HIS A 67 7.75 11.21 -3.23
N PHE A 68 8.09 10.55 -4.34
CA PHE A 68 9.46 10.09 -4.58
C PHE A 68 10.43 11.27 -4.59
N ARG A 69 10.12 12.39 -5.26
CA ARG A 69 10.95 13.61 -5.20
C ARG A 69 11.14 14.04 -3.76
N ASP A 70 10.07 14.13 -2.98
CA ASP A 70 10.16 14.63 -1.61
C ASP A 70 11.03 13.72 -0.73
N VAL A 71 10.89 12.39 -0.85
CA VAL A 71 11.76 11.43 -0.15
C VAL A 71 13.22 11.60 -0.60
N VAL A 72 13.46 11.71 -1.90
CA VAL A 72 14.82 11.88 -2.44
C VAL A 72 15.46 13.19 -1.94
N GLN A 73 14.76 14.31 -2.06
CA GLN A 73 15.32 15.62 -1.74
C GLN A 73 15.40 15.88 -0.24
N HIS A 74 14.43 15.43 0.55
CA HIS A 74 14.30 15.82 1.96
C HIS A 74 14.69 14.72 2.95
N ARG A 75 14.73 13.45 2.55
CA ARG A 75 15.02 12.34 3.48
C ARG A 75 16.34 11.63 3.19
N THR A 76 16.79 11.63 1.94
CA THR A 76 17.94 10.81 1.51
C THR A 76 19.08 11.60 0.89
N GLY A 77 19.00 12.93 0.87
CA GLY A 77 20.12 13.80 0.45
C GLY A 77 20.36 13.82 -1.06
N GLY A 78 19.33 13.58 -1.87
CA GLY A 78 19.37 13.65 -3.33
C GLY A 78 19.59 12.32 -4.04
N ALA A 79 19.93 11.25 -3.32
CA ALA A 79 20.08 9.91 -3.86
C ALA A 79 18.78 9.09 -3.71
N SER A 80 18.42 8.27 -4.71
CA SER A 80 17.16 7.51 -4.66
C SER A 80 17.28 6.23 -3.83
N PRO A 81 16.41 6.01 -2.83
CA PRO A 81 16.29 4.72 -2.15
C PRO A 81 15.46 3.71 -2.96
N PHE A 82 14.94 4.09 -4.13
CA PHE A 82 14.01 3.27 -4.91
C PHE A 82 14.69 2.61 -6.10
N GLY A 83 14.33 1.36 -6.39
CA GLY A 83 14.87 0.62 -7.53
C GLY A 83 13.98 -0.55 -7.96
N ASN A 84 14.31 -1.14 -9.10
CA ASN A 84 13.61 -2.30 -9.68
C ASN A 84 14.56 -3.32 -10.34
N ARG A 85 15.88 -3.25 -10.05
CA ARG A 85 16.79 -4.34 -10.46
C ARG A 85 16.37 -5.66 -9.82
N GLY A 86 16.50 -6.74 -10.58
CA GLY A 86 16.08 -8.09 -10.18
C GLY A 86 14.59 -8.38 -10.32
N VAL A 87 13.73 -7.38 -10.58
CA VAL A 87 12.30 -7.61 -10.79
C VAL A 87 12.06 -8.32 -12.13
N VAL A 88 11.27 -9.40 -12.11
CA VAL A 88 10.68 -10.00 -13.30
C VAL A 88 9.19 -9.69 -13.31
N TYR A 89 8.80 -8.70 -14.12
CA TYR A 89 7.40 -8.29 -14.25
C TYR A 89 6.61 -9.37 -14.99
N LYS A 90 5.36 -9.62 -14.57
CA LYS A 90 4.48 -10.61 -15.19
C LYS A 90 3.07 -10.05 -15.37
N GLY A 91 2.30 -10.63 -16.29
CA GLY A 91 0.88 -10.31 -16.47
C GLY A 91 0.59 -9.31 -17.59
N SER A 92 1.58 -8.95 -18.40
CA SER A 92 1.35 -8.29 -19.68
C SER A 92 1.06 -9.31 -20.79
N PRO A 93 0.58 -8.87 -21.97
CA PRO A 93 0.45 -9.75 -23.14
C PRO A 93 1.79 -10.34 -23.64
N ASP A 94 2.90 -9.65 -23.38
CA ASP A 94 4.27 -10.12 -23.68
C ASP A 94 5.24 -9.69 -22.57
N ASP A 95 5.40 -10.56 -21.58
CA ASP A 95 6.27 -10.31 -20.43
C ASP A 95 7.75 -10.18 -20.83
N ALA A 96 8.18 -10.83 -21.90
CA ALA A 96 9.57 -10.75 -22.36
C ALA A 96 9.86 -9.36 -22.94
N ALA A 97 8.98 -8.87 -23.83
CA ALA A 97 9.08 -7.52 -24.38
C ALA A 97 8.97 -6.45 -23.30
N LEU A 98 8.04 -6.61 -22.35
CA LEU A 98 7.92 -5.68 -21.21
C LEU A 98 9.23 -5.62 -20.41
N ASN A 99 9.77 -6.77 -20.00
CA ASN A 99 10.97 -6.81 -19.18
C ASN A 99 12.23 -6.31 -19.90
N ALA A 100 12.28 -6.43 -21.23
CA ALA A 100 13.34 -5.88 -22.07
C ALA A 100 13.23 -4.35 -22.23
N GLY A 101 12.00 -3.81 -22.27
CA GLY A 101 11.73 -2.39 -22.47
C GLY A 101 11.74 -1.53 -21.21
N VAL A 102 11.46 -2.11 -20.03
CA VAL A 102 11.44 -1.34 -18.78
C VAL A 102 12.86 -0.95 -18.32
N LEU A 103 13.03 0.34 -18.00
CA LEU A 103 14.27 0.86 -17.46
C LEU A 103 14.60 0.20 -16.10
N ARG A 104 15.88 -0.12 -15.90
CA ARG A 104 16.39 -0.78 -14.69
C ARG A 104 17.13 0.20 -13.81
N TYR A 105 16.52 0.53 -12.69
CA TYR A 105 17.03 1.47 -11.70
C TYR A 105 17.62 0.74 -10.50
N GLN A 106 18.84 1.12 -10.14
CA GLN A 106 19.49 0.70 -8.90
C GLN A 106 19.15 1.69 -7.79
N ALA A 107 18.73 1.17 -6.64
CA ALA A 107 18.62 1.97 -5.43
C ALA A 107 20.03 2.27 -4.90
N ASP A 108 20.24 3.49 -4.41
CA ASP A 108 21.49 3.88 -3.76
C ASP A 108 21.58 3.22 -2.37
N PRO A 109 22.63 2.43 -2.08
CA PRO A 109 22.75 1.73 -0.80
C PRO A 109 22.71 2.64 0.44
N GLN A 110 23.33 3.82 0.36
CA GLN A 110 23.34 4.77 1.48
C GLN A 110 21.97 5.44 1.65
N ALA A 111 21.30 5.77 0.55
CA ALA A 111 19.93 6.28 0.58
C ALA A 111 18.95 5.25 1.18
N VAL A 112 19.07 3.98 0.79
CA VAL A 112 18.26 2.88 1.36
C VAL A 112 18.50 2.76 2.86
N ALA A 113 19.76 2.70 3.29
CA ALA A 113 20.10 2.60 4.71
C ALA A 113 19.59 3.81 5.51
N ARG A 114 19.77 5.03 4.99
CA ARG A 114 19.32 6.27 5.63
C ARG A 114 17.79 6.34 5.72
N PHE A 115 17.10 5.96 4.66
CA PHE A 115 15.63 5.94 4.67
C PHE A 115 15.11 4.89 5.65
N GLY A 116 15.68 3.68 5.62
CA GLY A 116 15.30 2.61 6.55
C GLY A 116 15.54 2.98 8.02
N GLN A 117 16.65 3.64 8.37
CA GLN A 117 16.90 4.13 9.73
C GLN A 117 15.82 5.09 10.25
N ASP A 118 15.21 5.84 9.34
CA ASP A 118 14.23 6.90 9.63
C ASP A 118 12.80 6.36 9.60
N THR A 119 12.52 5.32 8.80
CA THR A 119 11.14 4.86 8.55
C THR A 119 10.85 3.41 8.88
N ASP A 120 11.84 2.52 8.91
CA ASP A 120 11.57 1.09 9.07
C ASP A 120 11.18 0.76 10.52
N PRO A 121 10.00 0.13 10.73
CA PRO A 121 9.63 -0.33 12.06
C PRO A 121 10.60 -1.42 12.52
N THR A 122 11.07 -1.30 13.76
CA THR A 122 11.96 -2.31 14.38
C THR A 122 11.19 -3.49 14.98
N GLY A 123 9.85 -3.40 15.01
CA GLY A 123 8.99 -4.36 15.68
C GLY A 123 9.08 -4.35 17.21
N ARG A 124 9.73 -3.34 17.79
CA ARG A 124 9.88 -3.15 19.24
C ARG A 124 8.82 -2.17 19.76
N ILE A 125 7.56 -2.57 19.70
CA ILE A 125 6.44 -1.74 20.16
C ILE A 125 6.04 -2.21 21.57
N PRO A 126 6.24 -1.40 22.64
CA PRO A 126 6.10 -1.85 24.02
C PRO A 126 4.67 -1.80 24.57
N VAL A 127 3.68 -1.60 23.70
CA VAL A 127 2.25 -1.44 24.06
C VAL A 127 1.38 -2.37 23.21
N PRO A 128 0.13 -2.65 23.62
CA PRO A 128 -0.85 -3.32 22.77
C PRO A 128 -1.00 -2.66 21.39
N VAL A 129 -1.07 -3.47 20.34
CA VAL A 129 -1.27 -3.04 18.96
C VAL A 129 -2.45 -3.81 18.39
N LEU A 130 -3.51 -3.07 18.04
CA LEU A 130 -4.67 -3.57 17.32
C LEU A 130 -4.74 -2.91 15.95
N THR A 131 -4.60 -3.68 14.87
CA THR A 131 -4.70 -3.18 13.49
C THR A 131 -6.03 -3.56 12.87
N VAL A 132 -6.47 -2.75 11.89
CA VAL A 132 -7.58 -3.08 11.00
C VAL A 132 -7.22 -2.75 9.56
N LYS A 133 -7.60 -3.63 8.64
CA LYS A 133 -7.34 -3.46 7.21
C LYS A 133 -8.52 -3.89 6.34
N GLY A 134 -8.85 -3.12 5.31
CA GLY A 134 -9.73 -3.56 4.23
C GLY A 134 -8.97 -4.54 3.32
N VAL A 135 -9.51 -5.74 3.10
CA VAL A 135 -8.79 -6.78 2.33
C VAL A 135 -8.60 -6.40 0.87
N ASP A 136 -9.46 -5.52 0.34
CA ASP A 136 -9.41 -4.99 -1.02
C ASP A 136 -8.96 -3.51 -1.06
N ASP A 137 -8.19 -3.06 -0.06
CA ASP A 137 -7.61 -1.71 -0.03
C ASP A 137 -6.72 -1.46 -1.28
N PRO A 138 -7.08 -0.50 -2.14
CA PRO A 138 -6.42 -0.30 -3.43
C PRO A 138 -5.15 0.54 -3.33
N THR A 139 -4.80 1.05 -2.15
CA THR A 139 -3.66 1.93 -1.89
C THR A 139 -2.63 1.24 -1.01
N ALA A 140 -3.06 0.75 0.15
CA ALA A 140 -2.20 0.07 1.10
C ALA A 140 -2.62 -1.39 1.17
N PHE A 141 -1.99 -2.21 0.34
CA PHE A 141 -2.37 -3.61 0.15
C PHE A 141 -2.39 -4.39 1.45
N VAL A 142 -3.34 -5.31 1.59
CA VAL A 142 -3.52 -6.13 2.80
C VAL A 142 -2.29 -6.99 3.10
N GLU A 143 -1.50 -7.35 2.10
CA GLU A 143 -0.27 -8.12 2.27
C GLU A 143 0.81 -7.35 3.05
N LEU A 144 0.72 -6.02 3.18
CA LEU A 144 1.58 -5.23 4.08
C LEU A 144 1.38 -5.63 5.56
N ASP A 145 0.18 -6.07 5.95
CA ASP A 145 -0.08 -6.55 7.31
C ASP A 145 0.69 -7.86 7.61
N SER A 146 0.95 -8.71 6.61
CA SER A 146 1.81 -9.89 6.77
C SER A 146 3.27 -9.49 7.08
N GLN A 147 3.76 -8.44 6.42
CA GLN A 147 5.09 -7.88 6.65
C GLN A 147 5.17 -7.26 8.04
N PHE A 148 4.17 -6.47 8.45
CA PHE A 148 4.13 -5.85 9.77
C PHE A 148 4.11 -6.87 10.90
N LYS A 149 3.33 -7.95 10.77
CA LYS A 149 3.36 -9.08 11.71
C LYS A 149 4.74 -9.70 11.84
N THR A 150 5.38 -10.00 10.70
CA THR A 150 6.74 -10.57 10.67
C THR A 150 7.73 -9.64 11.37
N THR A 151 7.66 -8.33 11.10
CA THR A 151 8.49 -7.32 11.74
C THR A 151 8.28 -7.31 13.27
N MET A 152 7.03 -7.30 13.75
CA MET A 152 6.70 -7.34 15.17
C MET A 152 7.22 -8.61 15.85
N GLU A 153 7.11 -9.77 15.19
CA GLU A 153 7.63 -11.05 15.70
C GLU A 153 9.15 -11.03 15.82
N GLN A 154 9.85 -10.58 14.77
CA GLN A 154 11.32 -10.45 14.78
C GLN A 154 11.82 -9.41 15.80
N GLY A 155 11.04 -8.35 16.04
CA GLY A 155 11.31 -7.35 17.07
C GLY A 155 10.95 -7.79 18.50
N GLY A 156 10.39 -8.99 18.68
CA GLY A 156 10.03 -9.54 20.00
C GLY A 156 8.69 -9.04 20.56
N SER A 157 7.90 -8.30 19.78
CA SER A 157 6.61 -7.73 20.21
C SER A 157 5.40 -8.44 19.61
N GLY A 158 5.56 -9.56 18.89
CA GLY A 158 4.47 -10.29 18.23
C GLY A 158 3.30 -10.66 19.17
N ALA A 159 3.57 -10.96 20.45
CA ALA A 159 2.54 -11.23 21.45
C ALA A 159 1.63 -10.02 21.76
N ARG A 160 2.07 -8.79 21.43
CA ARG A 160 1.34 -7.53 21.59
C ARG A 160 0.56 -7.13 20.34
N LEU A 161 0.51 -7.97 19.31
CA LEU A 161 -0.23 -7.71 18.09
C LEU A 161 -1.53 -8.53 18.04
N VAL A 162 -2.61 -7.86 17.65
CA VAL A 162 -3.85 -8.46 17.11
C VAL A 162 -4.15 -7.73 15.80
N GLN A 163 -4.34 -8.49 14.71
CA GLN A 163 -4.71 -7.93 13.42
C GLN A 163 -6.16 -8.31 13.10
N THR A 164 -6.91 -7.35 12.59
CA THR A 164 -8.27 -7.57 12.11
C THR A 164 -8.38 -7.17 10.65
N PHE A 165 -9.28 -7.81 9.94
CA PHE A 165 -9.50 -7.61 8.52
C PHE A 165 -10.97 -7.40 8.26
N THR A 166 -11.29 -6.63 7.23
CA THR A 166 -12.67 -6.32 6.85
C THR A 166 -12.88 -6.46 5.35
N ARG A 167 -14.12 -6.68 4.90
CA ARG A 167 -14.46 -6.77 3.47
C ARG A 167 -14.40 -5.43 2.71
N HIS A 168 -14.07 -4.32 3.37
CA HIS A 168 -14.03 -3.02 2.70
C HIS A 168 -12.95 -2.95 1.62
N ASN A 169 -13.22 -2.14 0.59
CA ASN A 169 -12.41 -1.98 -0.62
C ASN A 169 -11.93 -0.53 -0.82
N THR A 170 -11.86 0.22 0.27
CA THR A 170 -11.46 1.63 0.33
C THR A 170 -10.29 1.78 1.29
N HIS A 171 -9.47 2.82 1.10
CA HIS A 171 -8.28 3.06 1.91
C HIS A 171 -8.56 3.93 3.16
N SER A 172 -9.20 5.09 2.96
CA SER A 172 -9.26 6.14 3.99
C SER A 172 -10.37 5.96 5.01
N TYR A 173 -11.39 5.14 4.70
CA TYR A 173 -12.55 4.93 5.54
C TYR A 173 -13.08 3.51 5.34
N LEU A 174 -13.40 2.83 6.44
CA LEU A 174 -13.97 1.48 6.45
C LEU A 174 -15.48 1.56 6.72
N SER A 175 -15.86 1.76 7.99
CA SER A 175 -17.24 2.01 8.41
C SER A 175 -17.29 2.59 9.82
N ASP A 176 -18.37 3.31 10.13
CA ASP A 176 -18.59 3.92 11.44
C ASP A 176 -18.57 2.93 12.61
N PRO A 177 -19.24 1.76 12.59
CA PRO A 177 -19.20 0.82 13.72
C PRO A 177 -17.85 0.10 13.87
N THR A 178 -16.98 0.09 12.84
CA THR A 178 -15.66 -0.56 12.91
C THR A 178 -14.76 0.10 13.95
N TYR A 179 -14.65 1.43 13.92
CA TYR A 179 -13.72 2.16 14.77
C TYR A 179 -14.03 2.12 16.29
N PRO A 180 -15.27 2.38 16.76
CA PRO A 180 -15.58 2.31 18.18
C PRO A 180 -15.50 0.87 18.72
N THR A 181 -15.80 -0.15 17.89
CA THR A 181 -15.59 -1.56 18.27
C THR A 181 -14.11 -1.81 18.58
N LEU A 182 -13.21 -1.41 17.68
CA LEU A 182 -11.77 -1.59 17.85
C LEU A 182 -11.21 -0.75 19.00
N LEU A 183 -11.62 0.51 19.12
CA LEU A 183 -11.15 1.37 20.20
C LEU A 183 -11.58 0.82 21.56
N THR A 184 -12.82 0.34 21.69
CA THR A 184 -13.31 -0.29 22.92
C THR A 184 -12.49 -1.54 23.26
N ALA A 185 -12.21 -2.40 22.28
CA ALA A 185 -11.40 -3.60 22.48
C ALA A 185 -9.93 -3.26 22.85
N LEU A 186 -9.35 -2.24 22.21
CA LEU A 186 -7.99 -1.79 22.50
C LEU A 186 -7.87 -1.18 23.90
N LEU A 187 -8.84 -0.36 24.33
CA LEU A 187 -8.87 0.22 25.67
C LEU A 187 -8.95 -0.87 26.74
N ARG A 188 -9.84 -1.87 26.58
CA ARG A 188 -9.90 -3.01 27.51
C ARG A 188 -8.60 -3.80 27.56
N TRP A 189 -7.91 -3.94 26.43
CA TRP A 189 -6.59 -4.58 26.44
C TRP A 189 -5.54 -3.74 27.17
N ALA A 190 -5.50 -2.44 26.91
CA ALA A 190 -4.55 -1.53 27.52
C ALA A 190 -4.76 -1.36 29.03
N ASP A 191 -6.02 -1.22 29.45
CA ASP A 191 -6.38 -0.87 30.83
C ASP A 191 -6.58 -2.10 31.72
N GLU A 192 -7.17 -3.17 31.18
CA GLU A 192 -7.57 -4.36 31.95
C GLU A 192 -6.71 -5.59 31.63
N GLY A 193 -5.84 -5.52 30.62
CA GLY A 193 -5.02 -6.65 30.17
C GLY A 193 -5.80 -7.71 29.37
N VAL A 194 -7.06 -7.44 29.00
CA VAL A 194 -7.91 -8.38 28.27
C VAL A 194 -7.59 -8.31 26.77
N LYS A 195 -6.69 -9.20 26.32
CA LYS A 195 -6.31 -9.28 24.90
C LYS A 195 -7.50 -9.73 24.03
N PRO A 196 -7.89 -8.96 23.00
CA PRO A 196 -8.99 -9.35 22.12
C PRO A 196 -8.58 -10.45 21.14
N THR A 197 -9.57 -11.13 20.58
CA THR A 197 -9.41 -12.01 19.42
C THR A 197 -10.15 -11.42 18.21
N PRO A 198 -9.74 -11.72 16.97
CA PRO A 198 -10.48 -11.32 15.77
C PRO A 198 -11.96 -11.76 15.82
N GLU A 199 -12.24 -12.96 16.31
CA GLU A 199 -13.59 -13.49 16.47
C GLU A 199 -14.40 -12.66 17.48
N GLY A 200 -13.81 -12.32 18.63
CA GLY A 200 -14.45 -11.50 19.64
C GLY A 200 -14.78 -10.09 19.13
N ILE A 201 -13.88 -9.50 18.35
CA ILE A 201 -14.11 -8.19 17.71
C ILE A 201 -15.27 -8.28 16.71
N ALA A 202 -15.28 -9.31 15.85
CA ALA A 202 -16.36 -9.54 14.90
C ALA A 202 -17.73 -9.73 15.58
N GLN A 203 -17.76 -10.42 16.72
CA GLN A 203 -18.97 -10.64 17.53
C GLN A 203 -19.47 -9.37 18.24
N GLN A 204 -18.56 -8.48 18.64
CA GLN A 204 -18.92 -7.24 19.35
C GLN A 204 -19.48 -6.16 18.41
N CYS A 205 -18.99 -6.10 17.17
CA CYS A 205 -19.33 -5.03 16.24
C CYS A 205 -20.84 -4.80 16.04
N PRO A 206 -21.70 -5.84 15.86
CA PRO A 206 -23.14 -5.64 15.67
C PRO A 206 -23.83 -4.80 16.75
N ALA A 207 -23.33 -4.83 18.00
CA ALA A 207 -23.88 -4.01 19.08
C ALA A 207 -23.68 -2.50 18.85
N PHE A 208 -22.64 -2.11 18.12
CA PHE A 208 -22.36 -0.71 17.78
C PHE A 208 -23.23 -0.21 16.61
N GLU A 209 -23.80 -1.09 15.80
CA GLU A 209 -24.60 -0.67 14.64
C GLU A 209 -25.87 0.09 15.01
N ALA A 210 -26.40 -0.13 16.22
CA ALA A 210 -27.59 0.58 16.70
C ALA A 210 -27.34 2.09 16.85
N GLN A 211 -26.11 2.48 17.21
CA GLN A 211 -25.72 3.88 17.42
C GLN A 211 -24.99 4.48 16.22
N PHE A 212 -24.18 3.67 15.53
CA PHE A 212 -23.24 4.14 14.51
C PHE A 212 -23.66 3.74 13.07
N GLY A 213 -24.80 3.08 12.91
CA GLY A 213 -25.28 2.63 11.61
C GLY A 213 -24.69 1.28 11.17
N LYS A 214 -25.22 0.76 10.06
CA LYS A 214 -24.77 -0.53 9.49
C LYS A 214 -23.37 -0.41 8.90
N GLY A 215 -22.58 -1.48 9.03
CA GLY A 215 -21.25 -1.51 8.41
C GLY A 215 -20.26 -2.50 9.01
N CYS A 216 -20.70 -3.39 9.91
CA CYS A 216 -19.82 -4.43 10.43
C CYS A 216 -19.49 -5.44 9.33
N ALA A 217 -18.19 -5.57 9.02
CA ALA A 217 -17.71 -6.39 7.91
C ALA A 217 -16.42 -7.15 8.24
N PHE A 218 -16.19 -7.47 9.51
CA PHE A 218 -14.99 -8.19 9.95
C PHE A 218 -14.90 -9.59 9.36
N LEU A 219 -13.69 -10.00 9.01
CA LEU A 219 -13.32 -11.30 8.46
C LEU A 219 -12.34 -11.97 9.45
N PRO A 220 -12.83 -12.56 10.56
CA PRO A 220 -11.96 -12.99 11.66
C PRO A 220 -10.98 -14.12 11.27
N ALA A 221 -11.35 -14.94 10.28
CA ALA A 221 -10.52 -16.02 9.77
C ALA A 221 -9.58 -15.61 8.62
N TYR A 222 -9.57 -14.34 8.20
CA TYR A 222 -8.73 -13.90 7.09
C TYR A 222 -7.25 -13.88 7.49
N VAL A 223 -6.41 -14.45 6.63
CA VAL A 223 -4.96 -14.42 6.78
C VAL A 223 -4.36 -13.80 5.51
N PRO A 224 -3.64 -12.67 5.61
CA PRO A 224 -3.03 -12.03 4.45
C PRO A 224 -1.92 -12.92 3.86
N ALA A 225 -1.86 -12.97 2.54
CA ALA A 225 -0.73 -13.59 1.84
C ALA A 225 0.57 -12.78 2.09
N PRO A 226 1.76 -13.38 1.90
CA PRO A 226 3.03 -12.66 1.98
C PRO A 226 3.10 -11.49 1.00
N LEU A 227 3.78 -10.39 1.36
CA LEU A 227 3.92 -9.20 0.49
C LEU A 227 4.40 -9.52 -0.93
N ALA A 228 5.26 -10.54 -1.09
CA ALA A 228 5.76 -11.00 -2.39
C ALA A 228 4.66 -11.52 -3.35
N SER A 229 3.47 -11.90 -2.84
CA SER A 229 2.32 -12.25 -3.69
C SER A 229 1.68 -11.04 -4.35
N ARG A 230 1.92 -9.83 -3.83
CA ARG A 230 1.37 -8.56 -4.35
C ARG A 230 2.44 -7.73 -5.06
N VAL A 231 3.61 -7.60 -4.44
CA VAL A 231 4.70 -6.74 -4.92
C VAL A 231 5.86 -7.62 -5.35
N TYR A 232 6.37 -7.41 -6.57
CA TYR A 232 7.53 -8.16 -7.04
C TYR A 232 8.75 -7.97 -6.16
N ASP A 233 9.42 -9.10 -5.89
CA ASP A 233 10.75 -9.12 -5.32
C ASP A 233 11.74 -8.40 -6.22
N ARG A 234 12.70 -7.76 -5.57
CA ARG A 234 13.75 -6.97 -6.22
C ARG A 234 15.03 -7.09 -5.42
N THR A 235 16.15 -6.93 -6.10
CA THR A 235 17.44 -6.87 -5.44
C THR A 235 17.48 -5.64 -4.54
N ARG A 236 17.67 -5.86 -3.24
CA ARG A 236 17.95 -4.80 -2.26
C ARG A 236 19.47 -4.73 -2.06
N PRO A 237 20.05 -3.53 -1.96
CA PRO A 237 21.47 -3.36 -1.65
C PRO A 237 21.81 -3.83 -0.23
#